data_AF-A0A0L0D3J0-F1
#
_entry.id   AF-A0A0L0D3J0-F1
#
_cell.length_a   1.000
_cell.length_b   1.000
_cell.length_c   1.000
_cell.angle_alpha   90.00
_cell.angle_beta   90.00
_cell.angle_gamma   90.00
#
_symmetry.space_group_name_H-M   'P 1'
#
loop_
_entity.id
_entity.type
_entity.pdbx_description
1 polymer ?
#
loop_
_entity_poly.entity_id
_entity_poly.type
_entity_poly.pdbx_seq_one_letter_code
_entity_poly.pdbx_strand_id
1 'polypeptide(L)'
;MLPEKRVFSDQSMSGKSNRTYIMGGVVFVLCLIFFMNSSGYDQSFSHSRDEAKHMQPMSFADCRKAKIHRTVGDFQNGGTELLYAEKNLNSKSVVFVVGGGNGDVVHAMTNMYGSNIFVFEGIPKRYEALNARFESVSNVRVLPFYLSDVDEFREVPVEVEDTVDARSAADKDEGSSGSEWGASRDSGVSAMSSGKSWTSSGSETGSGSLLAPPPPPERKMMRVEFKSLPSEVQRNGIHTLSLLHLDCNGCEYDVLDYLTSHKNRVEEIQFAFATEEHTEDALTTYCHLQKELATEFRLRYRYPYVFESWVRK
;
A
#
# COMPACT_ATOMS: atom_id res chain seq x y z
N MET A 1 -30.97 35.43 -54.65
CA MET A 1 -32.02 35.32 -55.68
C MET A 1 -32.70 33.97 -55.51
N LEU A 2 -33.98 33.98 -55.10
CA LEU A 2 -34.90 32.83 -55.16
C LEU A 2 -35.30 32.57 -56.62
N PRO A 3 -35.79 31.36 -56.96
CA PRO A 3 -37.25 31.12 -57.02
C PRO A 3 -37.61 29.75 -56.40
N GLU A 4 -38.62 29.54 -55.56
CA GLU A 4 -40.09 29.76 -55.58
C GLU A 4 -40.91 28.82 -56.50
N LYS A 5 -42.02 28.29 -55.90
CA LYS A 5 -43.31 27.76 -56.45
C LYS A 5 -43.44 26.23 -56.70
N ARG A 6 -44.49 25.47 -56.31
CA ARG A 6 -45.89 25.62 -55.77
C ARG A 6 -46.23 24.35 -54.93
N VAL A 7 -46.98 24.30 -53.81
CA VAL A 7 -48.41 24.52 -53.44
C VAL A 7 -49.42 23.43 -53.90
N PHE A 8 -50.29 23.01 -52.94
CA PHE A 8 -51.55 22.21 -52.92
C PHE A 8 -51.43 20.69 -52.69
N SER A 9 -52.25 19.98 -51.88
CA SER A 9 -53.32 20.33 -50.90
C SER A 9 -53.69 19.10 -50.04
N ASP A 10 -54.22 19.36 -48.84
CA ASP A 10 -55.24 18.62 -48.07
C ASP A 10 -55.32 17.08 -48.07
N GLN A 11 -55.30 16.46 -46.88
CA GLN A 11 -56.55 16.19 -46.14
C GLN A 11 -56.33 15.59 -44.73
N SER A 12 -57.07 16.15 -43.78
CA SER A 12 -57.89 15.48 -42.75
C SER A 12 -57.26 14.57 -41.69
N MET A 13 -57.09 15.16 -40.50
CA MET A 13 -57.53 14.72 -39.16
C MET A 13 -57.88 13.24 -38.89
N SER A 14 -57.22 12.68 -37.87
CA SER A 14 -57.80 11.88 -36.77
C SER A 14 -56.64 11.42 -35.88
N GLY A 15 -56.35 12.09 -34.76
CA GLY A 15 -57.04 11.80 -33.52
C GLY A 15 -56.57 10.47 -32.92
N LYS A 16 -55.40 10.43 -32.26
CA LYS A 16 -55.05 9.37 -31.30
C LYS A 16 -53.85 9.73 -30.41
N SER A 17 -54.14 9.74 -29.11
CA SER A 17 -53.27 9.37 -28.00
C SER A 17 -52.05 10.25 -27.70
N ASN A 18 -52.28 11.32 -26.95
CA ASN A 18 -51.27 12.12 -26.25
C ASN A 18 -50.68 11.41 -25.01
N ARG A 19 -50.75 10.07 -24.93
CA ARG A 19 -50.27 9.28 -23.78
C ARG A 19 -48.94 8.57 -24.01
N THR A 20 -48.44 8.54 -25.25
CA THR A 20 -47.19 7.84 -25.58
C THR A 20 -45.95 8.74 -25.47
N TYR A 21 -46.10 10.06 -25.59
CA TYR A 21 -44.97 11.01 -25.50
C TYR A 21 -44.56 11.39 -24.07
N ILE A 22 -45.48 11.26 -23.09
CA ILE A 22 -45.15 11.56 -21.68
C ILE A 22 -44.34 10.42 -21.06
N MET A 23 -44.64 9.15 -21.39
CA MET A 23 -43.82 8.02 -20.92
C MET A 23 -42.42 7.99 -21.57
N GLY A 24 -42.30 8.32 -22.85
CA GLY A 24 -40.99 8.43 -23.51
C GLY A 24 -40.12 9.55 -22.92
N GLY A 25 -40.72 10.71 -22.63
CA GLY A 25 -40.03 11.85 -22.01
C GLY A 25 -39.62 11.58 -20.56
N VAL A 26 -40.47 10.93 -19.75
CA VAL A 26 -40.15 10.59 -18.35
C VAL A 26 -39.08 9.50 -18.28
N VAL A 27 -39.12 8.49 -19.16
CA VAL A 27 -38.07 7.47 -19.23
C VAL A 27 -36.74 8.07 -19.72
N PHE A 28 -36.76 9.01 -20.67
CA PHE A 28 -35.54 9.67 -21.14
C PHE A 28 -34.94 10.63 -20.10
N VAL A 29 -35.77 11.34 -19.33
CA VAL A 29 -35.31 12.18 -18.21
C VAL A 29 -34.81 11.31 -17.04
N LEU A 30 -35.48 10.19 -16.73
CA LEU A 30 -35.00 9.25 -15.73
C LEU A 30 -33.71 8.56 -16.18
N CYS A 31 -33.56 8.18 -17.44
CA CYS A 31 -32.30 7.67 -17.99
C CYS A 31 -31.21 8.74 -18.01
N LEU A 32 -31.51 10.02 -18.27
CA LEU A 32 -30.52 11.09 -18.15
C LEU A 32 -30.12 11.36 -16.70
N ILE A 33 -31.06 11.31 -15.75
CA ILE A 33 -30.75 11.36 -14.31
C ILE A 33 -29.93 10.12 -13.90
N PHE A 34 -30.24 8.94 -14.44
CA PHE A 34 -29.50 7.70 -14.16
C PHE A 34 -28.13 7.70 -14.83
N PHE A 35 -27.97 8.27 -16.03
CA PHE A 35 -26.68 8.41 -16.71
C PHE A 35 -25.82 9.52 -16.09
N MET A 36 -26.42 10.62 -15.63
CA MET A 36 -25.74 11.67 -14.84
C MET A 36 -25.45 11.24 -13.39
N ASN A 37 -26.15 10.23 -12.86
CA ASN A 37 -25.77 9.52 -11.62
C ASN A 37 -24.86 8.31 -11.86
N SER A 38 -24.70 7.84 -13.11
CA SER A 38 -23.78 6.75 -13.45
C SER A 38 -22.35 7.25 -13.71
N SER A 39 -22.12 8.57 -13.70
CA SER A 39 -20.78 9.14 -13.52
C SER A 39 -20.36 9.13 -12.05
N GLY A 40 -20.79 8.14 -11.27
CA GLY A 40 -20.19 7.76 -10.00
C GLY A 40 -18.89 7.00 -10.24
N TYR A 41 -17.98 7.57 -11.03
CA TYR A 41 -16.58 7.18 -11.01
C TYR A 41 -15.96 7.95 -9.84
N ASP A 42 -15.78 7.25 -8.72
CA ASP A 42 -14.97 7.57 -7.54
C ASP A 42 -14.55 9.03 -7.31
N GLN A 43 -15.48 9.86 -6.86
CA GLN A 43 -15.10 11.12 -6.20
C GLN A 43 -14.51 10.87 -4.81
N SER A 44 -14.80 9.75 -4.13
CA SER A 44 -14.26 9.47 -2.79
C SER A 44 -12.74 9.30 -2.73
N PHE A 45 -12.08 8.88 -3.82
CA PHE A 45 -10.65 8.52 -3.81
C PHE A 45 -9.69 9.69 -4.08
N SER A 46 -10.04 10.62 -4.96
CA SER A 46 -9.20 11.82 -5.16
C SER A 46 -9.23 12.71 -3.93
N HIS A 47 -10.35 12.72 -3.20
CA HIS A 47 -10.51 13.52 -1.99
C HIS A 47 -9.54 13.11 -0.88
N SER A 48 -9.30 11.81 -0.63
CA SER A 48 -8.41 11.38 0.45
C SER A 48 -6.94 11.72 0.18
N ARG A 49 -6.47 11.56 -1.07
CA ARG A 49 -5.10 11.89 -1.45
C ARG A 49 -4.83 13.39 -1.41
N ASP A 50 -5.73 14.17 -1.99
CA ASP A 50 -5.58 15.62 -2.00
C ASP A 50 -5.73 16.16 -0.57
N GLU A 51 -6.67 15.66 0.23
CA GLU A 51 -6.79 16.00 1.65
C GLU A 51 -5.49 15.69 2.42
N ALA A 52 -4.92 14.51 2.24
CA ALA A 52 -3.67 14.13 2.88
C ALA A 52 -2.51 15.07 2.52
N LYS A 53 -2.45 15.58 1.28
CA LYS A 53 -1.44 16.58 0.85
C LYS A 53 -1.66 17.97 1.45
N HIS A 54 -2.88 18.33 1.84
CA HIS A 54 -3.21 19.63 2.45
C HIS A 54 -3.12 19.61 3.98
N MET A 55 -2.97 18.44 4.59
CA MET A 55 -2.76 18.29 6.02
C MET A 55 -1.55 19.10 6.50
N GLN A 56 -1.68 19.64 7.72
CA GLN A 56 -0.61 20.40 8.38
C GLN A 56 -0.04 19.61 9.57
N PRO A 57 1.25 19.82 9.91
CA PRO A 57 1.81 19.33 11.17
C PRO A 57 0.90 19.66 12.35
N MET A 58 0.69 18.71 13.25
CA MET A 58 -0.11 18.97 14.45
C MET A 58 0.76 19.61 15.53
N SER A 59 0.19 20.56 16.28
CA SER A 59 0.77 20.93 17.57
C SER A 59 0.68 19.74 18.53
N PHE A 60 1.53 19.70 19.57
CA PHE A 60 1.47 18.63 20.57
C PHE A 60 0.08 18.53 21.23
N ALA A 61 -0.54 19.67 21.54
CA ALA A 61 -1.87 19.73 22.15
C ALA A 61 -2.97 19.22 21.20
N ASP A 62 -2.93 19.62 19.92
CA ASP A 62 -3.91 19.16 18.92
C ASP A 62 -3.76 17.66 18.65
N CYS A 63 -2.52 17.18 18.58
CA CYS A 63 -2.21 15.76 18.42
C CYS A 63 -2.75 14.92 19.58
N ARG A 64 -2.52 15.35 20.84
CA ARG A 64 -3.08 14.69 22.04
C ARG A 64 -4.61 14.66 22.01
N LYS A 65 -5.24 15.75 21.55
CA LYS A 65 -6.70 15.86 21.44
C LYS A 65 -7.26 14.95 20.35
N ALA A 66 -6.55 14.80 19.23
CA ALA A 66 -6.96 13.96 18.11
C ALA A 66 -6.95 12.47 18.46
N LYS A 67 -6.04 12.04 19.36
CA LYS A 67 -5.75 10.63 19.69
C LYS A 67 -5.27 9.82 18.47
N ILE A 68 -4.75 8.63 18.70
CA ILE A 68 -4.37 7.72 17.60
C ILE A 68 -5.62 7.03 17.04
N HIS A 69 -6.01 7.34 15.80
CA HIS A 69 -7.11 6.69 15.10
C HIS A 69 -6.72 6.32 13.66
N ARG A 70 -6.57 5.03 13.37
CA ARG A 70 -6.26 4.55 12.02
C ARG A 70 -7.51 4.51 11.14
N THR A 71 -7.42 5.09 9.96
CA THR A 71 -8.45 4.95 8.91
C THR A 71 -7.80 4.28 7.70
N VAL A 72 -7.70 2.94 7.75
CA VAL A 72 -6.88 2.15 6.81
C VAL A 72 -7.52 2.03 5.42
N GLY A 73 -8.85 1.98 5.36
CA GLY A 73 -9.60 1.79 4.11
C GLY A 73 -9.33 2.89 3.07
N ASP A 74 -9.13 4.13 3.51
CA ASP A 74 -8.91 5.27 2.60
C ASP A 74 -7.50 5.25 1.98
N PHE A 75 -6.52 4.65 2.66
CA PHE A 75 -5.15 4.58 2.15
C PHE A 75 -4.98 3.46 1.12
N GLN A 76 -5.61 2.31 1.32
CA GLN A 76 -5.59 1.21 0.35
C GLN A 76 -6.30 1.58 -0.97
N ASN A 77 -7.22 2.55 -0.91
CA ASN A 77 -7.92 3.09 -2.07
C ASN A 77 -7.23 4.35 -2.63
N GLY A 78 -6.00 4.19 -3.15
CA GLY A 78 -5.27 5.24 -3.90
C GLY A 78 -4.23 6.02 -3.11
N GLY A 79 -4.13 5.83 -1.79
CA GLY A 79 -3.06 6.38 -0.96
C GLY A 79 -1.70 5.68 -1.17
N THR A 80 -1.69 4.39 -1.53
CA THR A 80 -0.46 3.62 -1.78
C THR A 80 0.45 4.23 -2.84
N GLU A 81 -0.12 4.90 -3.86
CA GLU A 81 0.67 5.56 -4.90
C GLU A 81 1.58 6.66 -4.34
N LEU A 82 1.16 7.36 -3.27
CA LEU A 82 2.00 8.36 -2.59
C LEU A 82 3.28 7.77 -2.00
N LEU A 83 3.33 6.45 -1.82
CA LEU A 83 4.52 5.81 -1.32
C LEU A 83 5.71 5.98 -2.25
N TYR A 84 5.47 6.03 -3.56
CA TYR A 84 6.50 6.02 -4.59
C TYR A 84 6.34 7.12 -5.65
N ALA A 85 5.15 7.71 -5.81
CA ALA A 85 4.91 8.77 -6.80
C ALA A 85 5.38 10.14 -6.30
N GLU A 86 5.62 11.05 -7.25
CA GLU A 86 5.94 12.47 -7.01
C GLU A 86 7.15 12.67 -6.07
N LYS A 87 8.09 11.73 -6.07
CA LYS A 87 9.34 11.82 -5.30
C LYS A 87 10.38 12.59 -6.11
N ASN A 88 11.23 13.34 -5.42
CA ASN A 88 12.38 13.99 -6.04
C ASN A 88 13.57 13.03 -6.10
N LEU A 89 13.40 11.91 -6.81
CA LEU A 89 14.39 10.84 -6.93
C LEU A 89 14.88 10.70 -8.36
N ASN A 90 16.07 10.14 -8.52
CA ASN A 90 16.68 9.81 -9.79
C ASN A 90 17.72 8.69 -9.61
N SER A 91 18.41 8.32 -10.69
CA SER A 91 19.38 7.21 -10.67
C SER A 91 20.62 7.43 -9.79
N LYS A 92 20.85 8.65 -9.31
CA LYS A 92 21.91 8.98 -8.34
C LYS A 92 21.40 9.02 -6.90
N SER A 93 20.08 8.97 -6.69
CA SER A 93 19.49 8.96 -5.37
C SER A 93 19.86 7.68 -4.62
N VAL A 94 20.09 7.82 -3.32
CA VAL A 94 20.23 6.69 -2.40
C VAL A 94 18.95 6.61 -1.57
N VAL A 95 18.34 5.44 -1.55
CA VAL A 95 17.06 5.19 -0.86
C VAL A 95 17.25 4.04 0.12
N PHE A 96 16.84 4.26 1.37
CA PHE A 96 16.76 3.21 2.38
C PHE A 96 15.29 2.85 2.58
N VAL A 97 14.99 1.55 2.54
CA VAL A 97 13.68 0.97 2.83
C VAL A 97 13.85 0.02 3.99
N VAL A 98 13.34 0.37 5.16
CA VAL A 98 13.40 -0.45 6.38
C VAL A 98 12.05 -1.11 6.59
N GLY A 99 12.01 -2.44 6.51
CA GLY A 99 10.79 -3.20 6.31
C GLY A 99 10.39 -3.21 4.84
N GLY A 100 10.74 -4.28 4.13
CA GLY A 100 10.56 -4.34 2.68
C GLY A 100 9.16 -4.76 2.24
N GLY A 101 8.37 -5.31 3.18
CA GLY A 101 7.10 -5.98 2.89
C GLY A 101 7.28 -7.02 1.77
N ASN A 102 6.36 -7.03 0.81
CA ASN A 102 6.49 -7.87 -0.38
C ASN A 102 7.44 -7.29 -1.44
N GLY A 103 7.91 -6.05 -1.28
CA GLY A 103 8.83 -5.38 -2.21
C GLY A 103 8.17 -4.49 -3.27
N ASP A 104 6.87 -4.23 -3.20
CA ASP A 104 6.18 -3.47 -4.25
C ASP A 104 6.59 -2.00 -4.32
N VAL A 105 6.81 -1.36 -3.16
CA VAL A 105 7.35 0.00 -3.08
C VAL A 105 8.76 0.07 -3.68
N VAL A 106 9.61 -0.92 -3.36
CA VAL A 106 10.96 -1.04 -3.92
C VAL A 106 10.92 -1.20 -5.45
N HIS A 107 10.08 -2.10 -5.95
CA HIS A 107 9.91 -2.33 -7.39
C HIS A 107 9.45 -1.07 -8.11
N ALA A 108 8.44 -0.38 -7.57
CA ALA A 108 7.90 0.85 -8.12
C ALA A 108 8.96 1.96 -8.21
N MET A 109 9.73 2.16 -7.14
CA MET A 109 10.81 3.17 -7.11
C MET A 109 11.97 2.83 -8.05
N THR A 110 12.35 1.55 -8.15
CA THR A 110 13.34 1.09 -9.12
C THR A 110 12.91 1.41 -10.55
N ASN A 111 11.67 1.10 -10.91
CA ASN A 111 11.17 1.32 -12.27
C ASN A 111 11.02 2.81 -12.62
N MET A 112 10.57 3.64 -11.68
CA MET A 112 10.31 5.06 -11.94
C MET A 112 11.58 5.91 -11.94
N TYR A 113 12.53 5.61 -11.07
CA TYR A 113 13.65 6.52 -10.81
C TYR A 113 15.02 5.90 -11.07
N GLY A 114 15.12 4.56 -11.08
CA GLY A 114 16.41 3.86 -11.18
C GLY A 114 17.35 4.12 -10.01
N SER A 115 16.82 4.52 -8.85
CA SER A 115 17.59 4.87 -7.64
C SER A 115 18.44 3.71 -7.12
N ASN A 116 19.45 4.00 -6.31
CA ASN A 116 20.22 2.99 -5.58
C ASN A 116 19.49 2.69 -4.27
N ILE A 117 18.89 1.50 -4.17
CA ILE A 117 17.99 1.15 -3.06
C ILE A 117 18.63 0.10 -2.16
N PHE A 118 18.63 0.37 -0.86
CA PHE A 118 19.00 -0.57 0.19
C PHE A 118 17.74 -0.96 0.94
N VAL A 119 17.43 -2.25 0.95
CA VAL A 119 16.27 -2.83 1.63
C VAL A 119 16.76 -3.56 2.87
N PHE A 120 16.27 -3.17 4.04
CA PHE A 120 16.65 -3.70 5.35
C PHE A 120 15.48 -4.53 5.88
N GLU A 121 15.64 -5.85 5.88
CA GLU A 121 14.62 -6.81 6.31
C GLU A 121 15.23 -7.82 7.27
N GLY A 122 14.90 -7.71 8.55
CA GLY A 122 15.46 -8.57 9.60
C GLY A 122 14.78 -9.94 9.72
N ILE A 123 13.58 -10.13 9.17
CA ILE A 123 12.87 -11.41 9.22
C ILE A 123 13.42 -12.34 8.12
N PRO A 124 14.06 -13.48 8.46
CA PRO A 124 14.79 -14.30 7.48
C PRO A 124 13.95 -14.72 6.27
N LYS A 125 12.71 -15.17 6.49
CA LYS A 125 11.82 -15.60 5.40
C LYS A 125 11.46 -14.46 4.44
N ARG A 126 11.19 -13.26 4.97
CA ARG A 126 10.90 -12.06 4.16
C ARG A 126 12.15 -11.58 3.43
N TYR A 127 13.30 -11.60 4.10
CA TYR A 127 14.60 -11.33 3.50
C TYR A 127 14.87 -12.24 2.31
N GLU A 128 14.71 -13.56 2.46
CA GLU A 128 14.94 -14.53 1.38
C GLU A 128 14.03 -14.26 0.18
N ALA A 129 12.74 -13.98 0.42
CA ALA A 129 11.79 -13.64 -0.63
C ALA A 129 12.15 -12.35 -1.37
N LEU A 130 12.53 -11.29 -0.65
CA LEU A 130 12.97 -10.03 -1.24
C LEU A 130 14.30 -10.20 -2.00
N ASN A 131 15.26 -10.93 -1.44
CA ASN A 131 16.55 -11.17 -2.05
C ASN A 131 16.38 -11.96 -3.37
N ALA A 132 15.53 -12.98 -3.39
CA ALA A 132 15.19 -13.71 -4.62
C ALA A 132 14.47 -12.81 -5.65
N ARG A 133 13.52 -11.96 -5.20
CA ARG A 133 12.79 -11.03 -6.09
C ARG A 133 13.71 -10.02 -6.78
N PHE A 134 14.76 -9.56 -6.10
CA PHE A 134 15.64 -8.50 -6.58
C PHE A 134 17.06 -8.97 -6.96
N GLU A 135 17.31 -10.28 -7.01
CA GLU A 135 18.63 -10.86 -7.29
C GLU A 135 19.26 -10.33 -8.60
N SER A 136 18.45 -10.14 -9.65
CA SER A 136 18.91 -9.66 -10.94
C SER A 136 18.89 -8.12 -11.08
N VAL A 137 18.55 -7.38 -10.03
CA VAL A 137 18.37 -5.93 -10.06
C VAL A 137 19.57 -5.24 -9.43
N SER A 138 20.53 -4.83 -10.25
CA SER A 138 21.87 -4.39 -9.80
C SER A 138 21.90 -3.16 -8.89
N ASN A 139 20.87 -2.32 -8.94
CA ASN A 139 20.73 -1.12 -8.12
C ASN A 139 19.89 -1.34 -6.85
N VAL A 140 19.52 -2.58 -6.54
CA VAL A 140 18.84 -2.97 -5.30
C VAL A 140 19.74 -3.91 -4.50
N ARG A 141 19.91 -3.62 -3.21
CA ARG A 141 20.61 -4.49 -2.27
C ARG A 141 19.71 -4.81 -1.10
N VAL A 142 19.50 -6.09 -0.82
CA VAL A 142 18.71 -6.55 0.33
C VAL A 142 19.67 -6.99 1.45
N LEU A 143 19.40 -6.54 2.68
CA LEU A 143 20.24 -6.74 3.87
C LEU A 143 19.41 -7.43 4.97
N PRO A 144 19.93 -8.48 5.63
CA PRO A 144 19.17 -9.35 6.53
C PRO A 144 19.08 -8.82 7.97
N PHE A 145 18.86 -7.51 8.13
CA PHE A 145 18.76 -6.84 9.43
C PHE A 145 17.90 -5.59 9.31
N TYR A 146 17.33 -5.12 10.41
CA TYR A 146 16.66 -3.83 10.50
C TYR A 146 17.62 -2.71 10.93
N LEU A 147 17.14 -1.46 10.89
CA LEU A 147 17.91 -0.30 11.36
C LEU A 147 17.41 0.20 12.71
N SER A 148 18.34 0.76 13.48
CA SER A 148 18.15 1.38 14.80
C SER A 148 19.22 2.47 15.01
N ASP A 149 19.35 3.02 16.20
CA ASP A 149 20.46 3.89 16.60
C ASP A 149 21.73 3.11 16.99
N VAL A 150 21.59 1.88 17.51
CA VAL A 150 22.69 1.02 17.99
C VAL A 150 22.68 -0.40 17.41
N ASP A 151 23.86 -1.02 17.32
CA ASP A 151 23.97 -2.43 16.93
C ASP A 151 23.51 -3.35 18.07
N GLU A 152 22.49 -4.18 17.80
CA GLU A 152 21.94 -5.10 18.80
C GLU A 152 21.14 -6.24 18.17
N PHE A 153 20.66 -7.14 19.03
CA PHE A 153 19.62 -8.11 18.66
C PHE A 153 18.43 -7.92 19.58
N ARG A 154 17.22 -7.91 19.00
CA ARG A 154 15.97 -7.77 19.74
C ARG A 154 15.00 -8.88 19.40
N GLU A 155 14.14 -9.21 20.35
CA GLU A 155 12.97 -10.04 20.07
C GLU A 155 11.87 -9.16 19.50
N VAL A 156 11.38 -9.51 18.31
CA VAL A 156 10.27 -8.81 17.66
C VAL A 156 9.10 -9.79 17.45
N PRO A 157 7.85 -9.32 17.56
CA PRO A 157 6.69 -10.12 17.21
C PRO A 157 6.64 -10.29 15.68
N VAL A 158 6.53 -11.53 15.21
CA VAL A 158 6.37 -11.86 13.80
C VAL A 158 5.14 -12.73 13.62
N GLU A 159 4.52 -12.67 12.43
CA GLU A 159 3.39 -13.53 12.10
C GLU A 159 3.84 -14.99 12.07
N VAL A 160 2.98 -15.93 12.48
CA VAL A 160 3.34 -17.37 12.47
C VAL A 160 3.80 -17.80 11.08
N GLU A 161 3.16 -17.30 10.02
CA GLU A 161 3.52 -17.58 8.63
C GLU A 161 4.98 -17.19 8.30
N ASP A 162 5.51 -16.14 8.92
CA ASP A 162 6.91 -15.72 8.75
C ASP A 162 7.91 -16.65 9.45
N THR A 163 7.43 -17.52 10.34
CA THR A 163 8.28 -18.42 11.14
C THR A 163 8.37 -19.85 10.61
N VAL A 164 7.49 -20.21 9.68
CA VAL A 164 7.46 -21.56 9.09
C VAL A 164 8.35 -21.60 7.87
N ASP A 165 9.46 -22.33 7.99
CA ASP A 165 10.36 -22.62 6.87
C ASP A 165 9.62 -23.43 5.79
N ALA A 166 9.90 -23.15 4.52
CA ALA A 166 9.51 -24.01 3.39
C ALA A 166 10.13 -25.42 3.47
N ARG A 167 10.96 -25.72 4.49
CA ARG A 167 11.58 -27.01 4.75
C ARG A 167 10.73 -27.99 5.56
N SER A 168 9.60 -27.56 6.13
CA SER A 168 8.70 -28.46 6.87
C SER A 168 7.80 -29.34 5.97
N ALA A 169 7.84 -29.13 4.64
CA ALA A 169 7.06 -29.92 3.68
C ALA A 169 7.81 -31.11 3.08
N ALA A 170 9.09 -31.33 3.46
CA ALA A 170 9.90 -32.45 2.96
C ALA A 170 9.89 -33.70 3.87
N ASP A 171 9.29 -33.63 5.07
CA ASP A 171 9.13 -34.76 5.98
C ASP A 171 7.67 -35.22 5.98
N LYS A 172 7.26 -35.88 4.90
CA LYS A 172 6.10 -36.80 4.82
C LYS A 172 6.06 -37.44 3.43
N ASP A 173 7.05 -38.28 3.12
CA ASP A 173 6.82 -39.52 2.38
C ASP A 173 8.10 -40.37 2.39
N GLU A 174 8.34 -41.04 3.52
CA GLU A 174 9.06 -42.31 3.51
C GLU A 174 8.20 -43.37 4.19
N GLY A 175 7.83 -44.39 3.40
CA GLY A 175 7.47 -45.70 3.95
C GLY A 175 6.06 -46.20 3.65
N SER A 176 5.79 -46.60 2.40
CA SER A 176 5.09 -47.88 2.18
C SER A 176 5.43 -48.45 0.81
N SER A 177 6.17 -49.56 0.84
CA SER A 177 6.45 -50.44 -0.28
C SER A 177 5.16 -51.06 -0.83
N GLY A 178 4.98 -50.99 -2.16
CA GLY A 178 3.96 -51.72 -2.88
C GLY A 178 4.35 -51.80 -4.36
N SER A 179 4.56 -53.02 -4.81
CA SER A 179 5.21 -53.43 -6.04
C SER A 179 4.39 -53.23 -7.33
N GLU A 180 5.13 -53.18 -8.43
CA GLU A 180 4.87 -53.90 -9.71
C GLU A 180 4.21 -53.18 -10.93
N TRP A 181 5.01 -53.19 -12.02
CA TRP A 181 4.78 -53.15 -13.49
C TRP A 181 4.07 -51.98 -14.19
N GLY A 182 4.71 -51.53 -15.28
CA GLY A 182 4.00 -51.13 -16.50
C GLY A 182 4.63 -49.97 -17.28
N ALA A 183 5.48 -50.29 -18.25
CA ALA A 183 5.99 -49.34 -19.24
C ALA A 183 4.87 -48.69 -20.06
N SER A 184 5.02 -47.40 -20.41
CA SER A 184 4.99 -46.92 -21.81
C SER A 184 5.15 -45.40 -21.90
N ARG A 185 5.85 -44.99 -22.97
CA ARG A 185 5.96 -43.64 -23.51
C ARG A 185 4.56 -43.08 -23.81
N ASP A 186 4.34 -41.79 -23.60
CA ASP A 186 4.00 -40.92 -24.73
C ASP A 186 4.09 -39.42 -24.44
N SER A 187 4.33 -38.70 -25.53
CA SER A 187 4.44 -37.24 -25.61
C SER A 187 3.04 -36.62 -25.68
N GLY A 188 2.83 -35.44 -25.09
CA GLY A 188 1.55 -34.74 -25.24
C GLY A 188 1.55 -33.32 -24.69
N VAL A 189 1.74 -32.36 -25.60
CA VAL A 189 1.39 -30.94 -25.40
C VAL A 189 -0.10 -30.83 -25.07
N SER A 190 -0.49 -30.05 -24.07
CA SER A 190 -1.74 -29.28 -24.12
C SER A 190 -1.80 -28.16 -23.08
N ALA A 191 -2.27 -27.03 -23.59
CA ALA A 191 -2.59 -25.80 -22.89
C ALA A 191 -3.97 -25.84 -22.24
N MET A 192 -4.21 -24.80 -21.43
CA MET A 192 -5.49 -24.21 -21.00
C MET A 192 -6.18 -24.73 -19.73
N SER A 193 -6.75 -23.72 -19.06
CA SER A 193 -7.92 -23.73 -18.16
C SER A 193 -7.59 -23.89 -16.67
N SER A 194 -7.93 -22.97 -15.78
CA SER A 194 -9.28 -22.40 -15.67
C SER A 194 -9.29 -21.13 -14.82
N GLY A 195 -9.72 -20.02 -15.42
CA GLY A 195 -10.28 -18.88 -14.71
C GLY A 195 -11.66 -19.24 -14.17
N LYS A 196 -11.90 -19.00 -12.89
CA LYS A 196 -13.22 -19.18 -12.29
C LYS A 196 -14.04 -17.89 -12.45
N SER A 197 -14.94 -17.94 -13.43
CA SER A 197 -16.07 -17.04 -13.59
C SER A 197 -17.04 -17.21 -12.42
N TRP A 198 -17.39 -16.12 -11.75
CA TRP A 198 -18.50 -16.07 -10.79
C TRP A 198 -19.78 -15.70 -11.55
N THR A 199 -20.69 -16.65 -11.69
CA THR A 199 -22.07 -16.42 -12.12
C THR A 199 -22.97 -16.26 -10.90
N SER A 200 -23.60 -15.11 -10.77
CA SER A 200 -24.59 -14.80 -9.72
C SER A 200 -26.00 -15.20 -10.17
N SER A 201 -26.65 -16.09 -9.41
CA SER A 201 -28.11 -16.27 -9.42
C SER A 201 -28.51 -17.03 -8.16
N GLY A 202 -29.21 -16.38 -7.23
CA GLY A 202 -29.72 -17.02 -6.02
C GLY A 202 -30.23 -15.99 -5.02
N SER A 203 -31.51 -15.65 -5.13
CA SER A 203 -32.24 -14.83 -4.18
C SER A 203 -32.58 -15.65 -2.94
N GLU A 204 -31.92 -15.40 -1.82
CA GLU A 204 -32.45 -15.75 -0.49
C GLU A 204 -32.21 -14.60 0.47
N THR A 205 -33.32 -14.07 1.00
CA THR A 205 -33.38 -13.13 2.10
C THR A 205 -32.94 -13.83 3.38
N GLY A 206 -31.65 -13.81 3.68
CA GLY A 206 -31.07 -14.23 4.94
C GLY A 206 -30.50 -13.01 5.68
N SER A 207 -30.94 -12.79 6.92
CA SER A 207 -30.38 -11.78 7.83
C SER A 207 -28.86 -11.76 7.76
N GLY A 208 -28.30 -10.60 7.40
CA GLY A 208 -26.87 -10.38 7.36
C GLY A 208 -26.27 -10.61 8.74
N SER A 209 -25.79 -11.83 8.98
CA SER A 209 -24.86 -12.12 10.06
C SER A 209 -23.62 -11.31 9.74
N LEU A 210 -23.40 -10.23 10.50
CA LEU A 210 -22.11 -9.56 10.57
C LEU A 210 -21.11 -10.63 11.01
N LEU A 211 -20.41 -11.25 10.05
CA LEU A 211 -19.30 -12.12 10.34
C LEU A 211 -18.32 -11.26 11.13
N ALA A 212 -18.07 -11.66 12.39
CA ALA A 212 -17.03 -11.02 13.18
C ALA A 212 -15.73 -11.03 12.36
N PRO A 213 -14.92 -9.95 12.42
CA PRO A 213 -13.64 -9.95 11.74
C PRO A 213 -12.83 -11.16 12.20
N PRO A 214 -12.03 -11.77 11.30
CA PRO A 214 -11.18 -12.89 11.69
C PRO A 214 -10.31 -12.47 12.89
N PRO A 215 -10.03 -13.40 13.82
CA PRO A 215 -9.13 -13.09 14.92
C PRO A 215 -7.79 -12.61 14.36
N PRO A 216 -7.09 -11.68 15.04
CA PRO A 216 -5.78 -11.23 14.60
C PRO A 216 -4.85 -12.44 14.45
N PRO A 217 -3.94 -12.41 13.46
CA PRO A 217 -3.01 -13.51 13.25
C PRO A 217 -2.19 -13.76 14.51
N GLU A 218 -1.99 -15.04 14.83
CA GLU A 218 -1.14 -15.45 15.94
C GLU A 218 0.30 -14.98 15.67
N ARG A 219 0.97 -14.53 16.74
CA ARG A 219 2.31 -13.96 16.67
C ARG A 219 3.29 -14.75 17.51
N LYS A 220 4.53 -14.84 17.03
CA LYS A 220 5.65 -15.47 17.73
C LYS A 220 6.78 -14.46 17.90
N MET A 221 7.54 -14.56 18.98
CA MET A 221 8.74 -13.76 19.16
C MET A 221 9.90 -14.36 18.36
N MET A 222 10.61 -13.53 17.60
CA MET A 222 11.80 -13.91 16.85
C MET A 222 12.94 -12.96 17.18
N ARG A 223 14.13 -13.51 17.45
CA ARG A 223 15.34 -12.72 17.66
C ARG A 223 15.90 -12.29 16.30
N VAL A 224 15.89 -10.99 16.02
CA VAL A 224 16.37 -10.40 14.77
C VAL A 224 17.52 -9.42 15.05
N GLU A 225 18.34 -9.17 14.03
CA GLU A 225 19.47 -8.24 14.12
C GLU A 225 19.04 -6.82 13.75
N PHE A 226 19.54 -5.86 14.52
CA PHE A 226 19.43 -4.43 14.28
C PHE A 226 20.82 -3.83 14.12
N LYS A 227 20.99 -2.97 13.11
CA LYS A 227 22.21 -2.22 12.86
C LYS A 227 21.99 -0.73 13.00
N SER A 228 23.01 -0.07 13.52
CA SER A 228 23.06 1.37 13.68
C SER A 228 22.98 2.07 12.31
N LEU A 229 21.92 2.86 12.10
CA LEU A 229 21.73 3.72 10.93
C LEU A 229 22.99 4.56 10.62
N PRO A 230 23.60 5.31 11.57
CA PRO A 230 24.79 6.08 11.26
C PRO A 230 25.98 5.21 10.82
N SER A 231 26.12 4.01 11.40
CA SER A 231 27.16 3.07 11.00
C SER A 231 26.95 2.57 9.57
N GLU A 232 25.71 2.26 9.18
CA GLU A 232 25.39 1.82 7.82
C GLU A 232 25.54 2.95 6.79
N VAL A 233 25.14 4.18 7.13
CA VAL A 233 25.39 5.37 6.30
C VAL A 233 26.89 5.56 6.09
N GLN A 234 27.70 5.48 7.15
CA GLN A 234 29.14 5.66 7.08
C GLN A 234 29.83 4.53 6.28
N ARG A 235 29.52 3.26 6.58
CA ARG A 235 30.13 2.09 5.94
C ARG A 235 29.88 2.06 4.44
N ASN A 236 28.71 2.50 4.00
CA ASN A 236 28.35 2.54 2.57
C ASN A 236 28.79 3.85 1.89
N GLY A 237 29.49 4.75 2.59
CA GLY A 237 29.97 6.02 2.02
C GLY A 237 28.84 6.97 1.61
N ILE A 238 27.69 6.88 2.29
CA ILE A 238 26.51 7.66 1.95
C ILE A 238 26.62 9.04 2.58
N HIS A 239 26.72 10.07 1.74
CA HIS A 239 26.81 11.45 2.21
C HIS A 239 25.44 12.12 2.40
N THR A 240 24.46 11.73 1.60
CA THR A 240 23.08 12.23 1.63
C THR A 240 22.16 11.05 1.34
N LEU A 241 21.11 10.92 2.14
CA LEU A 241 20.07 9.91 1.95
C LEU A 241 18.85 10.60 1.34
N SER A 242 18.51 10.27 0.09
CA SER A 242 17.44 10.97 -0.65
C SER A 242 16.05 10.62 -0.12
N LEU A 243 15.85 9.36 0.30
CA LEU A 243 14.63 8.91 0.95
C LEU A 243 14.97 7.85 1.99
N LEU A 244 14.42 8.01 3.19
CA LEU A 244 14.33 6.97 4.21
C LEU A 244 12.87 6.58 4.37
N HIS A 245 12.52 5.39 3.91
CA HIS A 245 11.21 4.77 4.06
C HIS A 245 11.23 3.78 5.22
N LEU A 246 10.30 3.90 6.16
CA LEU A 246 10.21 3.09 7.37
C LEU A 246 8.82 2.44 7.48
N ASP A 247 8.74 1.11 7.40
CA ASP A 247 7.51 0.31 7.55
C ASP A 247 7.86 -1.09 8.07
N CYS A 248 8.34 -1.14 9.31
CA CYS A 248 8.89 -2.32 9.97
C CYS A 248 8.15 -2.70 11.26
N ASN A 249 6.96 -2.14 11.50
CA ASN A 249 6.08 -2.48 12.61
C ASN A 249 6.73 -2.35 13.98
N GLY A 250 7.42 -1.22 14.23
CA GLY A 250 7.95 -0.86 15.54
C GLY A 250 9.44 -0.54 15.57
N CYS A 251 10.19 -0.71 14.48
CA CYS A 251 11.57 -0.21 14.44
C CYS A 251 11.68 1.27 14.06
N GLU A 252 10.58 1.89 13.63
CA GLU A 252 10.58 3.28 13.17
C GLU A 252 10.94 4.23 14.32
N TYR A 253 10.60 3.87 15.57
CA TYR A 253 10.82 4.71 16.75
C TYR A 253 12.29 5.08 16.95
N ASP A 254 13.18 4.10 17.01
CA ASP A 254 14.60 4.35 17.29
C ASP A 254 15.25 5.17 16.18
N VAL A 255 14.87 4.86 14.94
CA VAL A 255 15.36 5.58 13.76
C VAL A 255 14.85 7.02 13.75
N LEU A 256 13.56 7.24 14.02
CA LEU A 256 12.97 8.57 14.05
C LEU A 256 13.51 9.39 15.22
N ASP A 257 13.63 8.82 16.41
CA ASP A 257 14.20 9.49 17.59
C ASP A 257 15.66 9.91 17.32
N TYR A 258 16.47 9.01 16.76
CA TYR A 258 17.83 9.33 16.33
C TYR A 258 17.86 10.52 15.36
N LEU A 259 16.99 10.51 14.34
CA LEU A 259 16.94 11.56 13.32
C LEU A 259 16.46 12.90 13.85
N THR A 260 15.54 12.93 14.80
CA THR A 260 15.07 14.17 15.42
C THR A 260 16.05 14.72 16.46
N SER A 261 16.86 13.85 17.06
CA SER A 261 17.82 14.22 18.10
C SER A 261 19.22 14.54 17.57
N HIS A 262 19.53 14.18 16.31
CA HIS A 262 20.85 14.35 15.71
C HIS A 262 20.79 15.03 14.34
N LYS A 263 21.82 15.83 14.05
CA LYS A 263 22.03 16.35 12.70
C LYS A 263 22.22 15.20 11.73
N ASN A 264 21.42 15.21 10.68
CA ASN A 264 21.45 14.20 9.63
C ASN A 264 21.31 14.86 8.24
N ARG A 265 21.56 14.08 7.18
CA ARG A 265 21.47 14.53 5.79
C ARG A 265 20.43 13.72 5.02
N VAL A 266 19.30 13.46 5.66
CA VAL A 266 18.13 12.83 5.03
C VAL A 266 17.27 13.92 4.39
N GLU A 267 17.00 13.81 3.09
CA GLU A 267 16.20 14.80 2.34
C GLU A 267 14.69 14.55 2.48
N GLU A 268 14.29 13.29 2.59
CA GLU A 268 12.91 12.89 2.79
C GLU A 268 12.82 11.71 3.76
N ILE A 269 11.92 11.84 4.74
CA ILE A 269 11.57 10.77 5.68
C ILE A 269 10.12 10.38 5.39
N GLN A 270 9.88 9.10 5.22
CA GLN A 270 8.56 8.53 5.02
C GLN A 270 8.40 7.37 5.97
N PHE A 271 7.31 7.33 6.72
CA PHE A 271 7.11 6.29 7.71
C PHE A 271 5.64 5.91 7.90
N ALA A 272 5.41 4.65 8.23
CA ALA A 272 4.20 4.19 8.90
C ALA A 272 4.45 4.18 10.40
N PHE A 273 3.59 4.87 11.17
CA PHE A 273 3.71 4.83 12.62
C PHE A 273 2.99 3.58 13.14
N ALA A 274 3.73 2.68 13.82
CA ALA A 274 3.13 1.54 14.48
C ALA A 274 2.13 2.04 15.55
N THR A 275 0.87 1.57 15.51
CA THR A 275 -0.15 2.00 16.48
C THR A 275 -0.65 0.87 17.37
N GLU A 276 -0.11 -0.34 17.21
CA GLU A 276 -0.77 -1.55 17.71
C GLU A 276 -0.94 -1.59 19.23
N GLU A 277 -0.13 -0.83 19.96
CA GLU A 277 -0.25 -0.76 21.41
C GLU A 277 -1.24 0.33 21.87
N HIS A 278 -1.63 1.29 21.03
CA HIS A 278 -2.52 2.43 21.34
C HIS A 278 -2.32 3.03 22.77
N THR A 279 -1.08 3.01 23.28
CA THR A 279 -0.75 3.45 24.63
C THR A 279 -0.62 4.97 24.71
N GLU A 280 -0.77 5.52 25.93
CA GLU A 280 -0.49 6.94 26.18
C GLU A 280 0.95 7.32 25.81
N ASP A 281 1.89 6.38 25.97
CA ASP A 281 3.29 6.56 25.60
C ASP A 281 3.45 6.65 24.08
N ALA A 282 2.84 5.73 23.31
CA ALA A 282 2.86 5.79 21.84
C ALA A 282 2.26 7.09 21.30
N LEU A 283 1.15 7.56 21.87
CA LEU A 283 0.54 8.85 21.51
C LEU A 283 1.50 10.01 21.81
N THR A 284 2.11 10.01 23.00
CA THR A 284 3.02 11.07 23.42
C THR A 284 4.26 11.12 22.52
N THR A 285 4.87 9.98 22.22
CA THR A 285 5.99 9.84 21.29
C THR A 285 5.64 10.37 19.91
N TYR A 286 4.49 9.96 19.34
CA TYR A 286 4.04 10.46 18.04
C TYR A 286 3.85 11.98 18.03
N CYS A 287 3.24 12.55 19.06
CA CYS A 287 3.02 13.99 19.15
C CYS A 287 4.33 14.78 19.30
N HIS A 288 5.34 14.22 19.97
CA HIS A 288 6.69 14.77 19.97
C HIS A 288 7.32 14.72 18.58
N LEU A 289 7.24 13.58 17.88
CA LEU A 289 7.77 13.43 16.53
C LEU A 289 7.19 14.46 15.55
N GLN A 290 5.86 14.66 15.55
CA GLN A 290 5.22 15.70 14.71
C GLN A 290 5.83 17.09 14.92
N LYS A 291 6.05 17.44 16.19
CA LYS A 291 6.61 18.74 16.58
C LYS A 291 8.06 18.86 16.14
N GLU A 292 8.89 17.85 16.42
CA GLU A 292 10.33 17.90 16.14
C GLU A 292 10.61 17.82 14.63
N LEU A 293 9.90 16.97 13.87
CA LEU A 293 10.00 16.93 12.40
C LEU A 293 9.64 18.26 11.76
N ALA A 294 8.60 18.95 12.26
CA ALA A 294 8.18 20.24 11.72
C ALA A 294 9.22 21.37 11.88
N THR A 295 10.29 21.16 12.67
CA THR A 295 11.38 22.14 12.81
C THR A 295 12.24 22.19 11.55
N GLU A 296 12.68 21.04 11.04
CA GLU A 296 13.60 20.92 9.89
C GLU A 296 12.92 20.47 8.59
N PHE A 297 11.72 19.89 8.67
CA PHE A 297 11.00 19.31 7.55
C PHE A 297 9.63 20.00 7.34
N ARG A 298 9.16 19.99 6.10
CA ARG A 298 7.80 20.29 5.70
C ARG A 298 7.03 18.99 5.50
N LEU A 299 5.81 18.92 6.02
CA LEU A 299 4.91 17.80 5.74
C LEU A 299 4.55 17.82 4.24
N ARG A 300 4.78 16.72 3.54
CA ARG A 300 4.34 16.53 2.14
C ARG A 300 2.93 15.98 2.10
N TYR A 301 2.68 14.93 2.88
CA TYR A 301 1.35 14.38 3.06
C TYR A 301 1.28 13.65 4.40
N ARG A 302 0.07 13.57 4.96
CA ARG A 302 -0.24 12.70 6.10
C ARG A 302 -1.56 12.01 5.87
N TYR A 303 -1.52 10.68 5.85
CA TYR A 303 -2.67 9.85 6.18
C TYR A 303 -2.60 9.54 7.67
N PRO A 304 -3.51 10.10 8.49
CA PRO A 304 -3.41 10.00 9.94
C PRO A 304 -3.15 8.57 10.41
N TYR A 305 -2.01 8.36 11.06
CA TYR A 305 -1.64 7.09 11.70
C TYR A 305 -1.48 5.89 10.73
N VAL A 306 -1.45 6.14 9.42
CA VAL A 306 -1.22 5.14 8.38
C VAL A 306 0.15 5.38 7.73
N PHE A 307 0.33 6.49 7.03
CA PHE A 307 1.62 6.85 6.42
C PHE A 307 1.78 8.36 6.33
N GLU A 308 3.02 8.81 6.50
CA GLU A 308 3.39 10.22 6.33
C GLU A 308 4.69 10.36 5.55
N SER A 309 4.86 11.52 4.92
CA SER A 309 6.09 11.91 4.25
C SER A 309 6.45 13.34 4.62
N TRP A 310 7.71 13.54 5.00
CA TRP A 310 8.30 14.78 5.46
C TRP A 310 9.54 15.08 4.62
N VAL A 311 9.60 16.28 4.05
CA VAL A 311 10.68 16.71 3.15
C VAL A 311 11.48 17.80 3.82
N ARG A 312 12.81 17.76 3.74
CA ARG A 312 13.66 18.79 4.32
C ARG A 312 13.33 20.17 3.73
N LYS A 313 13.38 21.22 4.57
CA LYS A 313 13.18 22.62 4.17
C LYS A 313 14.36 23.19 3.40
#